data_AF-A0A1Y4F020-F1
#
_entry.id   AF-A0A1Y4F020-F1
#
_cell.length_a   1.000
_cell.length_b   1.000
_cell.length_c   1.000
_cell.angle_alpha   90.00
_cell.angle_beta   90.00
_cell.angle_gamma   90.00
#
_symmetry.space_group_name_H-M   'P 1'
#
loop_
_entity.id
_entity.type
_entity.pdbx_description
1 polymer ?
#
loop_
_entity_poly.entity_id
_entity_poly.type
_entity_poly.pdbx_seq_one_letter_code
_entity_poly.pdbx_strand_id
1 'polypeptide(L)' 'MGDLKYRERLSSSVDKGLYRAIRKYSIETRIPLSKLLDEAIEDFLKKNGVSYEIEDNLRRNL' A
#
# COMPACT_ATOMS: atom_id res chain seq x y z
N MET A 1 14.80 5.40 14.09
CA MET A 1 13.90 4.25 13.92
C MET A 1 12.74 4.79 13.08
N GLY A 2 12.85 4.64 11.76
CA GLY A 2 12.21 5.53 10.77
C GLY A 2 10.69 5.45 10.78
N ASP A 3 10.09 6.63 10.77
CA ASP A 3 8.73 6.93 11.20
C ASP A 3 7.65 6.38 10.26
N LEU A 4 6.82 5.48 10.77
CA LEU A 4 5.50 5.13 10.19
C LEU A 4 4.47 6.25 10.48
N LYS A 5 4.90 7.52 10.49
CA LYS A 5 4.12 8.66 11.01
C LYS A 5 2.75 8.84 10.34
N TYR A 6 2.62 8.36 9.10
CA TYR A 6 1.42 8.48 8.28
C TYR A 6 0.89 7.12 7.80
N ARG A 7 1.23 6.03 8.52
CA ARG A 7 0.79 4.67 8.16
C ARG A 7 0.10 4.00 9.36
N GLU A 8 -1.15 3.59 9.15
CA GLU A 8 -1.87 2.73 10.08
C GLU A 8 -1.45 1.27 9.90
N ARG A 9 -1.34 0.50 11.01
CA ARG A 9 -1.00 -0.93 10.90
C ARG A 9 -2.24 -1.73 10.49
N LEU A 10 -2.24 -2.25 9.27
CA LEU A 10 -3.32 -3.12 8.80
C LEU A 10 -3.22 -4.52 9.44
N SER A 11 -4.13 -4.84 10.36
CA SER A 11 -4.34 -6.20 10.87
C SER A 11 -5.53 -6.84 10.14
N SER A 12 -5.26 -7.57 9.06
CA SER A 12 -6.30 -8.26 8.28
C SER A 12 -5.84 -9.64 7.83
N SER A 13 -6.81 -10.50 7.53
CA SER A 13 -6.55 -11.79 6.88
C SER A 13 -6.72 -11.63 5.37
N VAL A 14 -5.76 -12.15 4.62
CA VAL A 14 -5.78 -12.21 3.15
C VAL A 14 -5.54 -13.65 2.71
N ASP A 15 -6.03 -14.02 1.52
CA ASP A 15 -5.73 -15.31 0.93
C ASP A 15 -4.22 -15.58 0.85
N LYS A 16 -3.82 -16.81 1.17
CA LYS A 16 -2.40 -17.20 1.22
C LYS A 16 -1.73 -17.14 -0.16
N GLY A 17 -2.46 -17.46 -1.23
CA GLY A 17 -1.98 -17.39 -2.60
C GLY A 17 -1.70 -15.95 -3.02
N LEU A 18 -2.65 -15.05 -2.75
CA LEU A 18 -2.49 -13.61 -3.02
C LEU A 18 -1.28 -13.03 -2.28
N TYR A 19 -1.16 -13.34 -0.98
CA TYR A 19 -0.03 -12.86 -0.18
C TYR A 19 1.32 -13.36 -0.71
N ARG A 20 1.41 -14.63 -1.11
CA ARG A 20 2.63 -15.20 -1.69
C ARG A 20 3.01 -14.51 -3.01
N ALA A 21 2.03 -14.27 -3.89
CA ALA A 21 2.24 -13.63 -5.18
C ALA A 21 2.76 -12.19 -5.02
N ILE A 22 2.08 -11.36 -4.23
CA ILE A 22 2.48 -9.96 -4.03
C ILE A 22 3.83 -9.84 -3.31
N ARG A 23 4.12 -10.75 -2.36
CA ARG A 23 5.43 -10.80 -1.68
C ARG A 23 6.55 -11.19 -2.64
N LYS A 24 6.32 -12.15 -3.54
CA LYS A 24 7.28 -12.52 -4.58
C LYS A 24 7.55 -11.34 -5.51
N TYR A 25 6.51 -10.67 -5.98
CA TYR A 25 6.61 -9.48 -6.82
C TYR A 25 7.38 -8.34 -6.14
N SER A 26 7.13 -8.10 -4.85
CA SER A 26 7.88 -7.13 -4.03
C SER A 26 9.39 -7.40 -4.04
N ILE A 27 9.79 -8.67 -3.92
CA ILE A 27 11.20 -9.07 -3.93
C ILE A 27 11.81 -8.89 -5.32
N GLU A 28 11.13 -9.36 -6.36
CA GLU A 28 11.62 -9.31 -7.75
C GLU A 28 11.80 -7.88 -8.26
N THR A 29 10.86 -7.00 -7.92
CA THR A 29 10.87 -5.58 -8.34
C THR A 29 11.59 -4.66 -7.38
N ARG A 30 11.95 -5.14 -6.18
CA ARG A 30 12.47 -4.35 -5.07
C ARG A 30 11.53 -3.23 -4.60
N ILE A 31 10.25 -3.28 -4.97
CA ILE A 31 9.24 -2.35 -4.49
C ILE A 31 8.80 -2.81 -3.09
N PRO A 32 8.81 -1.94 -2.06
CA PRO A 32 8.36 -2.32 -0.72
C PRO A 32 6.92 -2.84 -0.73
N LEU A 33 6.66 -3.93 -0.02
CA LEU A 33 5.33 -4.55 0.06
C LEU A 33 4.25 -3.55 0.48
N SER A 34 4.57 -2.66 1.42
CA SER A 34 3.64 -1.63 1.87
C SER A 34 3.23 -0.67 0.76
N LYS A 35 4.15 -0.32 -0.17
CA LYS A 35 3.86 0.53 -1.33
C LYS A 35 2.95 -0.18 -2.33
N LEU A 36 3.15 -1.48 -2.55
CA LEU A 36 2.28 -2.28 -3.40
C LEU A 36 0.87 -2.39 -2.83
N LEU A 37 0.75 -2.53 -1.51
CA LEU A 37 -0.55 -2.51 -0.84
C LEU A 37 -1.23 -1.14 -0.95
N ASP A 38 -0.49 -0.05 -0.74
CA ASP A 38 -1.00 1.31 -0.93
C ASP A 38 -1.54 1.49 -2.37
N GLU A 39 -0.79 1.05 -3.38
CA GLU A 39 -1.16 1.13 -4.80
C GLU A 39 -2.40 0.29 -5.13
N ALA A 40 -2.47 -0.94 -4.63
CA ALA A 40 -3.63 -1.81 -4.86
C ALA A 40 -4.91 -1.26 -4.20
N ILE A 41 -4.78 -0.69 -3.00
CA ILE A 41 -5.90 -0.04 -2.30
C ILE A 41 -6.32 1.23 -3.05
N GLU A 42 -5.38 2.07 -3.45
CA GLU A 42 -5.65 3.30 -4.23
C GLU A 42 -6.37 2.98 -5.54
N ASP A 43 -5.90 1.99 -6.29
CA ASP A 43 -6.53 1.55 -7.54
C ASP A 43 -7.95 1.01 -7.30
N PHE A 44 -8.15 0.23 -6.23
CA PHE A 44 -9.48 -0.25 -5.83
C PHE A 44 -10.43 0.91 -5.50
N LEU A 45 -9.99 1.89 -4.70
CA LEU A 45 -10.81 3.05 -4.34
C LEU A 45 -11.19 3.88 -5.57
N LYS A 46 -10.23 4.15 -6.47
CA LYS A 46 -10.47 4.87 -7.74
C LYS A 46 -11.49 4.16 -8.62
N LYS A 47 -11.35 2.84 -8.78
CA LYS A 47 -12.28 2.01 -9.55
C LYS A 47 -13.72 2.07 -9.04
N ASN A 48 -13.88 2.31 -7.74
CA ASN A 48 -15.20 2.40 -7.10
C ASN A 48 -15.65 3.84 -6.82
N GLY A 49 -14.94 4.85 -7.35
CA GLY A 49 -15.28 6.27 -7.15
C GLY A 49 -15.18 6.76 -5.71
N VAL A 50 -14.43 6.05 -4.86
CA VAL A 50 -14.26 6.41 -3.45
C VAL A 50 -13.18 7.48 -3.31
N SER A 51 -13.55 8.65 -2.82
CA SER A 51 -12.60 9.74 -2.52
C SER A 51 -11.87 9.47 -1.20
N TYR A 52 -10.60 9.83 -1.14
CA TYR A 52 -9.77 9.71 0.06
C TYR A 52 -8.69 10.81 0.08
N GLU A 53 -8.14 11.09 1.26
CA GLU A 53 -7.06 12.06 1.44
C GLU A 53 -5.76 11.35 1.81
N ILE A 54 -4.63 11.85 1.28
CA ILE A 54 -3.31 11.35 1.66
C ILE A 54 -2.79 12.20 2.82
N GLU A 55 -2.57 11.58 3.97
CA GLU A 55 -2.00 12.23 5.16
C GLU A 55 -0.47 12.44 5.07
N ASP A 56 0.19 11.75 4.14
CA ASP A 56 1.62 11.88 3.91
C ASP A 56 1.97 13.22 3.25
N ASN A 57 2.57 14.11 4.03
CA ASN A 57 3.01 15.44 3.57
C ASN A 57 4.17 15.41 2.56
N LEU A 58 4.76 14.24 2.24
CA LEU A 58 5.85 14.12 1.27
C LEU A 58 5.34 14.18 -0.18
N ARG A 59 4.08 13.79 -0.44
CA ARG A 59 3.46 13.93 -1.77
C ARG A 59 2.96 15.34 -2.10
N ARG A 60 2.94 16.27 -1.14
CA ARG A 60 2.44 17.65 -1.32
C ARG A 60 3.47 18.64 -1.87
N ASN A 61 4.72 18.23 -2.09
CA ASN A 61 5.80 19.09 -2.59
C ASN A 61 6.57 18.49 -3.79
N LEU A 62 5.91 17.70 -4.65
CA LEU A 62 6.46 17.26 -5.94
C LEU A 62 5.53 17.69 -7.07
#